data_AF-A0A382VNK0-F1
#
_entry.id   AF-A0A382VNK0-F1
#
_cell.length_a   1.000
_cell.length_b   1.000
_cell.length_c   1.000
_cell.angle_alpha   90.00
_cell.angle_beta   90.00
_cell.angle_gamma   90.00
#
_symmetry.space_group_name_H-M   'P 1'
#
loop_
_entity.id
_entity.type
_entity.pdbx_description
1 polymer ?
#
loop_
_entity_poly.entity_id
_entity_poly.type
_entity_poly.pdbx_seq_one_letter_code
_entity_poly.pdbx_strand_id
1 'polypeptide(L)' 'MQVPGQTLRIDAIDVLGAGLIGMCCCPGRLEPASRGGYQSRNLEDDLAVLTDWSPGTVISLIEQREFDLLGVPGLP' A
#
# COMPACT_ATOMS: atom_id res chain seq x y z
N MET A 1 -6.38 -8.74 5.35
CA MET A 1 -5.12 -9.31 4.84
C MET A 1 -5.20 -9.28 3.32
N GLN A 2 -4.38 -8.48 2.65
CA GLN A 2 -4.37 -8.38 1.19
C GLN A 2 -3.75 -9.64 0.57
N VAL A 3 -4.38 -10.17 -0.49
CA VAL A 3 -3.93 -11.39 -1.15
C VAL A 3 -2.79 -11.06 -2.13
N PRO A 4 -1.68 -11.81 -2.13
CA PRO A 4 -0.58 -11.57 -3.06
C PRO A 4 -1.02 -11.58 -4.52
N GLY A 5 -0.51 -10.63 -5.31
CA GLY A 5 -0.82 -10.51 -6.73
C GLY A 5 -2.18 -9.87 -7.08
N GLN A 6 -2.96 -9.41 -6.10
CA GLN A 6 -4.13 -8.58 -6.34
C GLN A 6 -3.80 -7.08 -6.29
N THR A 7 -4.64 -6.26 -6.93
CA THR A 7 -4.63 -4.80 -6.82
C THR A 7 -4.67 -4.34 -5.35
N LEU A 8 -4.04 -3.20 -5.06
CA LEU A 8 -4.03 -2.63 -3.71
C LEU A 8 -5.46 -2.44 -3.23
N ARG A 9 -5.73 -2.83 -1.98
CA ARG A 9 -7.04 -2.65 -1.36
C ARG A 9 -6.92 -1.65 -0.22
N ILE A 10 -7.77 -0.63 -0.27
CA ILE A 10 -7.96 0.32 0.82
C ILE A 10 -9.18 -0.14 1.63
N ASP A 11 -8.95 -0.59 2.85
CA ASP A 11 -10.00 -0.86 3.81
C ASP A 11 -10.34 0.44 4.54
N ALA A 12 -11.59 0.89 4.46
CA ALA A 12 -12.02 2.19 4.99
C ALA A 12 -12.98 2.04 6.16
N ILE A 13 -12.85 2.94 7.14
CA ILE A 13 -13.80 3.13 8.23
C ILE A 13 -14.41 4.53 8.16
N ASP A 14 -15.73 4.62 8.42
CA ASP A 14 -16.42 5.90 8.58
C ASP A 14 -16.26 6.41 10.01
N VAL A 15 -15.86 7.68 10.15
CA VAL A 15 -15.67 8.34 11.44
C VAL A 15 -16.92 9.16 11.78
N LEU A 16 -18.07 8.49 11.86
CA LEU A 16 -19.36 9.08 12.24
C LEU A 16 -19.71 10.34 11.44
N GLY A 17 -19.48 10.30 10.12
CA GLY A 17 -19.72 11.43 9.21
C GLY A 17 -18.65 12.54 9.22
N ALA A 18 -17.57 12.40 10.00
CA ALA A 18 -16.41 13.30 9.93
C ALA A 18 -15.47 13.01 8.75
N GLY A 19 -15.68 11.89 8.05
CA GLY A 19 -14.89 11.46 6.90
C GLY A 19 -14.53 9.98 6.95
N LEU A 20 -13.77 9.54 5.94
CA LEU A 20 -13.27 8.18 5.82
C LEU A 20 -11.79 8.11 6.19
N ILE A 21 -11.42 7.12 6.99
CA ILE A 21 -10.01 6.74 7.20
C ILE A 21 -9.78 5.44 6.45
N GLY A 22 -8.92 5.48 5.45
CA GLY A 22 -8.48 4.33 4.67
C GLY A 22 -7.16 3.77 5.17
N MET A 23 -7.03 2.45 5.18
CA MET A 23 -5.79 1.75 5.50
C MET A 23 -5.50 0.73 4.40
N CYS A 24 -4.24 0.61 4.01
CA CYS A 24 -3.78 -0.38 3.04
C CYS A 24 -2.38 -0.88 3.42
N CYS A 25 -1.93 -1.94 2.75
CA CYS A 25 -0.52 -2.34 2.84
C CYS A 25 0.38 -1.31 2.12
N CYS A 26 1.68 -1.32 2.41
CA CYS A 26 2.65 -0.48 1.71
C CYS A 26 2.54 -0.63 0.17
N PRO A 27 2.37 0.47 -0.58
CA PRO A 27 2.44 0.46 -2.03
C PRO A 27 3.77 -0.09 -2.53
N GLY A 28 3.76 -0.84 -3.64
CA GLY A 28 4.96 -1.38 -4.30
C GLY A 28 5.68 -2.49 -3.53
N ARG A 29 5.21 -2.84 -2.32
CA ARG A 29 5.86 -3.79 -1.42
C ARG A 29 6.17 -5.13 -2.09
N LEU A 30 7.30 -5.73 -1.71
CA LEU A 30 7.61 -7.12 -2.01
C LEU A 30 6.55 -8.07 -1.44
N GLU A 31 6.05 -8.97 -2.29
CA GLU A 31 5.08 -9.99 -1.92
C GLU A 31 5.60 -11.39 -2.23
N PRO A 32 5.20 -12.41 -1.46
CA PRO A 32 5.50 -13.80 -1.79
C PRO A 32 4.99 -14.15 -3.19
N ALA A 33 5.86 -14.68 -4.03
CA ALA A 33 5.50 -15.12 -5.38
C ALA A 33 4.90 -16.55 -5.35
N SER A 34 4.00 -16.85 -6.28
CA SER A 34 3.32 -18.15 -6.38
C SER A 34 4.27 -19.33 -6.59
N ARG A 35 5.46 -19.08 -7.16
CA ARG A 35 6.49 -20.09 -7.45
C ARG A 35 7.66 -20.07 -6.44
N GLY A 36 7.46 -19.44 -5.29
CA GLY A 36 8.49 -19.23 -4.27
C GLY A 36 9.32 -17.98 -4.52
N GLY A 37 9.93 -17.45 -3.45
CA GLY A 37 10.64 -16.17 -3.45
C GLY A 37 9.70 -14.97 -3.31
N TYR A 38 10.21 -13.78 -3.65
CA TYR A 38 9.48 -12.52 -3.58
C TYR A 38 9.45 -11.84 -4.95
N GLN A 39 8.35 -11.15 -5.24
CA GLN A 39 8.20 -10.28 -6.39
C GLN A 39 7.80 -8.87 -5.93
N SER A 40 8.28 -7.85 -6.62
CA SER A 40 7.85 -6.47 -6.39
C SER A 40 6.46 -6.27 -6.98
N ARG A 41 5.58 -5.61 -6.22
CA ARG A 41 4.37 -5.04 -6.80
C ARG A 41 4.74 -3.85 -7.68
N ASN A 42 3.91 -3.56 -8.66
CA ASN A 42 4.05 -2.33 -9.42
C ASN A 42 3.64 -1.14 -8.54
N LEU A 43 4.61 -0.29 -8.21
CA LEU A 43 4.38 0.90 -7.40
C LEU A 43 3.43 1.89 -8.09
N GLU A 44 3.53 2.06 -9.41
CA GLU A 44 2.68 2.99 -10.14
C GLU A 44 1.20 2.58 -10.08
N ASP A 45 0.92 1.28 -10.24
CA ASP A 45 -0.43 0.74 -10.15
C ASP A 45 -1.03 0.94 -8.73
N ASP A 46 -0.21 0.73 -7.70
CA ASP A 46 -0.64 0.93 -6.31
C ASP A 46 -0.90 2.42 -5.99
N LEU A 47 -0.05 3.32 -6.51
CA LEU A 47 -0.24 4.77 -6.37
C LEU A 47 -1.46 5.26 -7.17
N ALA A 48 -1.79 4.62 -8.30
CA ALA A 48 -3.00 4.93 -9.05
C ALA A 48 -4.26 4.64 -8.21
N VAL A 49 -4.29 3.52 -7.46
CA VAL A 49 -5.40 3.22 -6.53
C VAL A 49 -5.54 4.28 -5.44
N LEU A 50 -4.41 4.74 -4.87
CA LEU A 50 -4.45 5.84 -3.88
C LEU A 50 -4.95 7.14 -4.52
N THR A 51 -4.52 7.44 -5.73
CA THR A 51 -4.91 8.65 -6.47
C THR A 51 -6.41 8.63 -6.79
N ASP A 52 -6.93 7.50 -7.27
CA ASP A 52 -8.35 7.31 -7.58
C ASP A 52 -9.23 7.38 -6.32
N TRP A 53 -8.72 6.94 -5.17
CA TRP A 53 -9.40 7.10 -3.88
C TRP A 53 -9.43 8.55 -3.40
N SER A 54 -8.56 9.41 -3.96
CA SER A 54 -8.49 10.86 -3.69
C SER A 54 -8.46 11.23 -2.20
N PRO A 55 -7.54 10.68 -1.38
CA PRO A 55 -7.39 11.07 0.01
C PRO A 55 -6.96 12.53 0.15
N GLY A 56 -7.43 13.19 1.21
CA GLY A 56 -6.92 14.52 1.58
C GLY A 56 -5.47 14.48 2.08
N THR A 57 -5.08 13.38 2.75
CA THR A 57 -3.73 13.17 3.31
C THR A 57 -3.38 11.69 3.28
N VAL A 58 -2.13 11.37 2.96
CA VAL A 58 -1.55 10.03 3.09
C VAL A 58 -0.49 10.06 4.18
N ILE A 59 -0.55 9.11 5.11
CA ILE A 59 0.41 8.96 6.20
C ILE A 59 1.00 7.56 6.10
N SER A 60 2.32 7.46 6.08
CA SER A 60 3.03 6.20 6.26
C SER A 60 3.31 5.95 7.73
N LEU A 61 3.07 4.72 8.19
CA LEU A 61 3.53 4.24 9.50
C LEU A 61 4.82 3.40 9.41
N ILE A 62 5.41 3.35 8.22
CA ILE A 62 6.59 2.54 7.89
C ILE A 62 7.83 3.40 8.10
N GLU A 63 8.83 2.84 8.78
CA GLU A 63 10.11 3.50 8.96
C GLU A 63 10.98 3.42 7.70
N GLN A 64 11.93 4.34 7.55
CA GLN A 64 12.80 4.40 6.36
C GLN A 64 13.55 3.08 6.09
N ARG A 65 14.07 2.43 7.15
CA ARG A 65 14.72 1.10 7.03
C ARG A 65 13.76 -0.01 6.63
N GLU A 66 12.48 0.14 6.94
CA GLU A 66 11.47 -0.85 6.58
C GLU A 66 11.12 -0.73 5.10
N PHE A 67 11.12 0.48 4.51
CA PHE A 67 10.96 0.63 3.06
C PHE A 67 12.03 -0.12 2.26
N ASP A 68 13.28 -0.14 2.74
CA ASP A 68 14.36 -0.94 2.14
C ASP A 68 14.01 -2.44 2.17
N LEU A 69 13.57 -2.95 3.32
CA LEU A 69 13.17 -4.35 3.50
C LEU A 69 11.94 -4.73 2.67
N LEU A 70 11.07 -3.75 2.43
CA LEU A 70 9.87 -3.89 1.62
C LEU A 70 10.14 -3.72 0.12
N GLY A 71 11.37 -3.40 -0.29
CA GLY A 71 11.78 -3.26 -1.69
C GLY A 71 11.31 -1.97 -2.37
N VAL A 72 10.99 -0.93 -1.58
CA VAL A 72 10.52 0.38 -2.07
C VAL A 72 11.32 1.53 -1.45
N PRO A 73 12.67 1.52 -1.59
CA PRO A 73 13.56 2.48 -0.90
C PRO A 73 13.37 3.95 -1.34
N GLY A 74 12.65 4.19 -2.44
CA GLY A 74 12.36 5.53 -2.95
C GLY A 74 11.13 6.21 -2.34
N LEU A 75 10.40 5.51 -1.46
CA LEU A 75 9.29 6.12 -0.72
C LEU A 75 9.83 6.91 0.49
N PRO A 76 9.16 8.03 0.84
CA PRO A 76 9.59 8.93 1.91
C PRO A 76 9.49 8.31 3.30
#